data_AF-A0A967DB14-F1
#
_entry.id   AF-A0A967DB14-F1
#
_cell.length_a   1.000
_cell.length_b   1.000
_cell.length_c   1.000
_cell.angle_alpha   90.00
_cell.angle_beta   90.00
_cell.angle_gamma   90.00
#
_symmetry.space_group_name_H-M   'P 1'
#
loop_
_entity.id
_entity.type
_entity.pdbx_description
1 polymer ?
#
loop_
_entity_poly.entity_id
_entity_poly.type
_entity_poly.pdbx_seq_one_letter_code
_entity_poly.pdbx_strand_id
1 'polypeptide(L)'
;SIPQAILGLAFGFGIPMAFAAVQNQIPLEAWVLFIGNVFWAIAYDTAYAMVDRDDDLRLGLKTSAITFGRLDVTAISICYGLLLASQIWVAEMIQLSLWFYLGWFIALGCAVYELRLVATRQREACFKAFLHNNWLGAALFLGIVLGLALRP
;
A
#
# COMPACT_ATOMS: atom_id res chain seq x y z
N SER A 1 -2.31 -15.06 -14.31
CA SER A 1 -1.59 -13.78 -14.15
C SER A 1 -2.18 -13.07 -12.96
N ILE A 2 -1.41 -12.26 -12.22
CA ILE A 2 -1.95 -11.39 -11.16
C ILE A 2 -2.17 -10.02 -11.81
N PRO A 3 -3.29 -9.77 -12.53
CA PRO A 3 -3.53 -8.50 -13.20
C PRO A 3 -3.45 -7.30 -12.24
N GLN A 4 -3.75 -7.53 -10.95
CA GLN A 4 -3.64 -6.54 -9.87
C GLN A 4 -2.22 -6.00 -9.69
N ALA A 5 -1.18 -6.85 -9.82
CA ALA A 5 0.21 -6.39 -9.74
C ALA A 5 0.62 -5.51 -10.93
N ILE A 6 0.04 -5.76 -12.12
CA ILE A 6 0.31 -4.98 -13.34
C ILE A 6 -0.33 -3.59 -13.24
N LEU A 7 -1.54 -3.50 -12.67
CA LEU A 7 -2.23 -2.23 -12.46
C LEU A 7 -1.50 -1.37 -11.41
N GLY A 8 -1.06 -1.98 -10.30
CA GLY A 8 -0.24 -1.33 -9.28
C GLY A 8 1.08 -0.79 -9.81
N LEU A 9 1.75 -1.54 -10.70
CA LEU A 9 2.96 -1.08 -11.39
C LEU A 9 2.67 0.14 -12.29
N ALA A 10 1.58 0.10 -13.06
CA ALA A 10 1.23 1.16 -14.00
C ALA A 10 0.91 2.48 -13.29
N PHE A 11 0.11 2.46 -12.23
CA PHE A 11 -0.21 3.66 -11.45
C PHE A 11 0.97 4.13 -10.59
N GLY A 12 1.79 3.21 -10.08
CA GLY A 12 2.97 3.55 -9.29
C GLY A 12 4.08 4.23 -10.10
N PHE A 13 4.11 4.05 -11.42
CA PHE A 13 5.18 4.58 -12.27
C PHE A 13 5.24 6.12 -12.32
N GLY A 14 4.17 6.80 -11.86
CA GLY A 14 4.19 8.24 -11.64
C GLY A 14 5.30 8.71 -10.68
N ILE A 15 5.72 7.87 -9.73
CA ILE A 15 6.78 8.18 -8.76
C ILE A 15 8.12 8.40 -9.47
N PRO A 16 8.74 7.39 -10.14
CA PRO A 16 10.02 7.60 -10.83
C PRO A 16 9.93 8.65 -11.93
N MET A 17 8.78 8.78 -12.60
CA MET A 17 8.55 9.84 -13.60
C MET A 17 8.61 11.25 -13.00
N ALA A 18 8.01 11.47 -11.83
CA ALA A 18 8.07 12.76 -11.14
C ALA A 18 9.50 13.12 -10.73
N PHE A 19 10.26 12.15 -10.21
CA PHE A 19 11.68 12.36 -9.89
C PHE A 19 12.51 12.68 -11.13
N ALA A 20 12.34 11.91 -12.22
CA ALA A 20 13.01 12.19 -13.49
C ALA A 20 12.67 13.58 -14.03
N ALA A 21 11.40 14.01 -13.95
CA ALA A 21 10.95 15.29 -14.45
C ALA A 21 11.50 16.49 -13.65
N VAL A 22 11.63 16.36 -12.32
CA VAL A 22 12.06 17.45 -11.44
C VAL A 22 13.58 17.48 -11.24
N GLN A 23 14.22 16.31 -11.14
CA GLN A 23 15.64 16.19 -10.80
C GLN A 23 16.53 15.79 -11.98
N ASN A 24 15.94 15.48 -13.15
CA ASN A 24 16.65 14.94 -14.32
C ASN A 24 17.45 13.65 -14.05
N GLN A 25 17.08 12.93 -12.97
CA GLN A 25 17.64 11.65 -12.55
C GLN A 25 16.59 10.88 -11.72
N ILE A 26 16.77 9.57 -11.59
CA ILE A 26 15.91 8.71 -10.75
C ILE A 26 16.78 8.17 -9.62
N PRO A 27 16.85 8.87 -8.48
CA PRO A 27 17.69 8.45 -7.36
C PRO A 27 17.10 7.23 -6.64
N LEU A 28 17.87 6.62 -5.75
CA LEU A 28 17.49 5.35 -5.10
C LEU A 28 16.18 5.46 -4.31
N GLU A 29 15.94 6.60 -3.64
CA GLU A 29 14.71 6.85 -2.90
C GLU A 29 13.45 6.75 -3.76
N ALA A 30 13.53 7.16 -5.04
CA ALA A 30 12.40 7.05 -5.98
C ALA A 30 12.05 5.58 -6.25
N TRP A 31 13.06 4.72 -6.38
CA TRP A 31 12.87 3.28 -6.56
C TRP A 31 12.32 2.61 -5.30
N VAL A 32 12.81 3.00 -4.12
CA VAL A 32 12.29 2.47 -2.85
C VAL A 32 10.83 2.88 -2.64
N LEU A 33 10.46 4.13 -2.92
CA LEU A 33 9.07 4.60 -2.90
C LEU A 33 8.20 3.84 -3.91
N PHE A 34 8.69 3.62 -5.12
CA PHE A 34 7.99 2.87 -6.15
C PHE A 34 7.69 1.43 -5.72
N ILE A 35 8.69 0.73 -5.19
CA ILE A 35 8.53 -0.65 -4.68
C ILE A 35 7.53 -0.67 -3.53
N GLY A 36 7.62 0.28 -2.60
CA GLY A 36 6.65 0.45 -1.52
C GLY A 36 5.21 0.60 -2.04
N ASN A 37 5.02 1.45 -3.05
CA ASN A 37 3.73 1.67 -3.69
C ASN A 37 3.20 0.41 -4.39
N VAL A 38 4.06 -0.40 -5.01
CA VAL A 38 3.65 -1.68 -5.59
C VAL A 38 3.13 -2.63 -4.52
N PHE A 39 3.79 -2.72 -3.36
CA PHE A 39 3.28 -3.52 -2.24
C PHE A 39 1.96 -2.98 -1.69
N TRP A 40 1.81 -1.66 -1.61
CA TRP A 40 0.54 -1.05 -1.22
C TRP A 40 -0.60 -1.44 -2.17
N ALA A 41 -0.34 -1.34 -3.48
CA ALA A 41 -1.29 -1.74 -4.52
C ALA A 41 -1.73 -3.20 -4.39
N ILE A 42 -0.76 -4.09 -4.22
CA ILE A 42 -1.04 -5.51 -4.00
C ILE A 42 -1.89 -5.71 -2.74
N ALA A 43 -1.63 -4.99 -1.65
CA ALA A 43 -2.37 -5.14 -0.39
C ALA A 43 -3.86 -4.80 -0.54
N TYR A 44 -4.19 -3.60 -1.03
CA TYR A 44 -5.59 -3.17 -1.12
C TYR A 44 -6.33 -3.89 -2.25
N ASP A 45 -5.67 -4.21 -3.36
CA ASP A 45 -6.29 -4.97 -4.45
C ASP A 45 -6.56 -6.42 -4.02
N THR A 46 -5.69 -7.02 -3.20
CA THR A 46 -5.95 -8.37 -2.64
C THR A 46 -7.14 -8.32 -1.69
N ALA A 47 -7.29 -7.27 -0.87
CA ALA A 47 -8.48 -7.07 -0.04
C ALA A 47 -9.75 -6.95 -0.91
N TYR A 48 -9.67 -6.27 -2.05
CA TYR A 48 -10.78 -6.19 -3.02
C TYR A 48 -11.06 -7.56 -3.68
N ALA A 49 -10.04 -8.33 -4.06
CA ALA A 49 -10.22 -9.67 -4.62
C ALA A 49 -10.91 -10.64 -3.65
N MET A 50 -10.78 -10.43 -2.34
CA MET A 50 -11.51 -11.20 -1.33
C MET A 50 -13.02 -10.88 -1.30
N VAL A 51 -13.43 -9.71 -1.82
CA VAL A 51 -14.85 -9.33 -1.98
C VAL A 51 -15.50 -10.16 -3.09
N ASP A 52 -14.79 -10.38 -4.18
CA ASP A 52 -15.31 -11.03 -5.40
C ASP A 52 -15.12 -12.56 -5.39
N ARG A 53 -14.55 -13.13 -4.31
CA ARG A 53 -14.20 -14.55 -4.18
C ARG A 53 -15.37 -15.51 -4.50
N ASP A 54 -16.56 -15.26 -3.96
CA ASP A 54 -17.71 -16.16 -4.15
C ASP A 54 -18.25 -16.09 -5.59
N ASP A 55 -18.14 -14.94 -6.24
CA ASP A 55 -18.55 -14.73 -7.62
C ASP A 55 -17.50 -15.32 -8.59
N ASP A 56 -16.21 -15.17 -8.28
CA ASP A 56 -15.08 -15.78 -9.00
C ASP A 56 -15.15 -17.31 -8.97
N LEU A 57 -15.50 -17.89 -7.81
CA LEU A 57 -15.69 -19.33 -7.65
C LEU A 57 -16.84 -19.86 -8.51
N ARG A 58 -17.93 -19.10 -8.62
CA ARG A 58 -19.08 -19.46 -9.48
C ARG A 58 -18.75 -19.39 -10.97
N LEU A 59 -17.86 -18.48 -11.36
CA LEU A 59 -17.44 -18.28 -12.75
C LEU A 59 -16.21 -19.12 -13.14
N GLY A 60 -15.62 -19.87 -12.20
CA GLY A 60 -14.43 -20.70 -12.44
C GLY A 60 -13.14 -19.92 -12.68
N LEU A 61 -13.09 -18.65 -12.25
CA LEU A 61 -11.93 -17.77 -12.38
C LEU A 61 -10.89 -18.08 -11.31
N LYS A 62 -9.60 -18.03 -11.67
CA LYS A 62 -8.48 -18.19 -10.71
C LYS A 62 -7.99 -16.83 -10.24
N THR A 63 -8.47 -16.36 -9.10
CA THR A 63 -8.06 -15.06 -8.52
C THR A 63 -7.06 -15.22 -7.38
N SER A 64 -6.46 -14.11 -6.96
CA SER A 64 -5.47 -14.02 -5.87
C SER A 64 -6.01 -14.60 -4.56
N ALA A 65 -7.28 -14.35 -4.22
CA ALA A 65 -7.95 -14.93 -3.04
C ALA A 65 -8.10 -16.47 -3.11
N ILE A 66 -8.21 -17.05 -4.32
CA ILE A 66 -8.25 -18.51 -4.50
C ILE A 66 -6.83 -19.10 -4.47
N THR A 67 -5.83 -18.34 -4.95
CA THR A 67 -4.43 -18.78 -5.03
C THR A 67 -3.71 -18.71 -3.68
N PHE A 68 -3.98 -17.68 -2.87
CA PHE A 68 -3.46 -17.55 -1.52
C PHE A 68 -4.30 -18.32 -0.48
N GLY A 69 -5.60 -18.52 -0.74
CA GLY A 69 -6.50 -19.36 0.05
C GLY A 69 -6.65 -18.92 1.51
N ARG A 70 -5.84 -19.50 2.41
CA ARG A 70 -5.82 -19.11 3.83
C ARG A 70 -4.82 -18.00 4.13
N LEU A 71 -3.85 -17.79 3.24
CA LEU A 71 -2.71 -16.91 3.42
C LEU A 71 -2.97 -15.47 2.95
N ASP A 72 -4.15 -15.16 2.41
CA ASP A 72 -4.48 -13.84 1.85
C ASP A 72 -4.21 -12.72 2.87
N VAL A 73 -4.68 -12.93 4.11
CA VAL A 73 -4.48 -12.00 5.23
C VAL A 73 -2.98 -11.85 5.55
N THR A 74 -2.22 -12.94 5.51
CA THR A 74 -0.78 -12.92 5.74
C THR A 74 -0.06 -12.17 4.62
N ALA A 75 -0.42 -12.41 3.36
CA ALA A 75 0.13 -11.71 2.21
C ALA A 75 -0.12 -10.19 2.30
N ILE A 76 -1.36 -9.79 2.63
CA ILE A 76 -1.72 -8.38 2.86
C ILE A 76 -0.89 -7.79 4.01
N SER A 77 -0.73 -8.53 5.12
CA SER A 77 0.06 -8.05 6.26
C SER A 77 1.54 -7.83 5.92
N ILE A 78 2.13 -8.73 5.12
CA ILE A 78 3.51 -8.60 4.65
C ILE A 78 3.62 -7.40 3.71
N CYS A 79 2.66 -7.21 2.80
CA CYS A 79 2.66 -6.08 1.88
C CYS A 79 2.55 -4.74 2.61
N TYR A 80 1.67 -4.60 3.60
CA TYR A 80 1.63 -3.39 4.44
C TYR A 80 2.92 -3.19 5.23
N GLY A 81 3.51 -4.27 5.76
CA GLY A 81 4.81 -4.21 6.43
C GLY A 81 5.92 -3.67 5.52
N LEU A 82 5.98 -4.16 4.28
CA LEU A 82 6.96 -3.73 3.29
C LEU A 82 6.74 -2.28 2.83
N LEU A 83 5.48 -1.86 2.65
CA LEU A 83 5.14 -0.46 2.40
C LEU A 83 5.63 0.44 3.55
N LEU A 84 5.29 0.11 4.79
CA LEU A 84 5.64 0.96 5.93
C LEU A 84 7.15 0.99 6.17
N ALA A 85 7.84 -0.13 5.94
CA ALA A 85 9.31 -0.20 6.01
C ALA A 85 9.98 0.62 4.91
N SER A 86 9.47 0.59 3.66
CA SER A 86 10.02 1.39 2.57
C SER A 86 9.88 2.90 2.85
N GLN A 87 8.78 3.31 3.51
CA GLN A 87 8.58 4.70 3.92
C GLN A 87 9.59 5.16 4.97
N ILE A 88 9.89 4.34 5.99
CA ILE A 88 10.95 4.64 6.97
C ILE A 88 12.30 4.73 6.27
N TRP A 89 12.61 3.77 5.38
CA TRP A 89 13.89 3.77 4.68
C TRP A 89 14.10 5.06 3.88
N VAL A 90 13.08 5.50 3.14
CA VAL A 90 13.15 6.76 2.40
C VAL A 90 13.28 7.96 3.35
N ALA A 91 12.53 8.00 4.45
CA ALA A 91 12.60 9.07 5.43
C ALA A 91 14.01 9.23 6.02
N GLU A 92 14.69 8.12 6.34
CA GLU A 92 16.07 8.12 6.82
C GLU A 92 17.07 8.55 5.74
N MET A 93 16.90 8.10 4.49
CA MET A 93 17.76 8.49 3.36
C MET A 93 17.75 10.00 3.11
N ILE A 94 16.58 10.64 3.24
CA ILE A 94 16.41 12.08 3.00
C ILE A 94 16.44 12.92 4.28
N GLN A 95 16.77 12.31 5.42
CA GLN A 95 16.80 12.92 6.75
C GLN A 95 15.54 13.73 7.06
N LEU A 96 14.39 13.10 6.87
CA LEU A 96 13.09 13.73 7.06
C LEU A 96 12.84 14.05 8.55
N SER A 97 12.13 15.13 8.84
CA SER A 97 11.92 15.55 10.23
C SER A 97 11.05 14.57 11.02
N LEU A 98 11.15 14.62 12.36
CA LEU A 98 10.39 13.75 13.26
C LEU A 98 8.87 13.85 13.07
N TRP A 99 8.38 14.96 12.51
CA TRP A 99 6.95 15.17 12.22
C TRP A 99 6.39 14.17 11.21
N PHE A 100 7.24 13.57 10.38
CA PHE A 100 6.84 12.47 9.49
C PHE A 100 6.26 11.28 10.24
N TYR A 101 6.85 10.93 11.39
CA TYR A 101 6.44 9.76 12.16
C TYR A 101 5.00 9.86 12.67
N LEU A 102 4.46 11.08 12.84
CA LEU A 102 3.04 11.26 13.20
C LEU A 102 2.11 10.67 12.14
N GLY A 103 2.33 11.02 10.87
CA GLY A 103 1.56 10.45 9.75
C GLY A 103 1.81 8.96 9.58
N TRP A 104 3.05 8.52 9.76
CA TRP A 104 3.42 7.10 9.71
C TRP A 104 2.69 6.26 10.78
N PHE A 105 2.62 6.73 12.03
CA PHE A 105 1.90 6.01 13.09
C PHE A 105 0.38 5.99 12.86
N ILE A 106 -0.20 7.05 12.30
CA ILE A 106 -1.61 7.06 11.88
C ILE A 106 -1.83 6.02 10.78
N ALA A 107 -0.96 5.97 9.77
CA ALA A 107 -1.03 4.99 8.69
C ALA A 107 -0.88 3.54 9.21
N LEU A 108 0.01 3.31 10.18
CA LEU A 108 0.13 2.02 10.86
C LEU A 108 -1.19 1.63 11.56
N GLY A 109 -1.84 2.58 12.23
CA GLY A 109 -3.16 2.39 12.83
C GLY A 109 -4.22 2.00 11.80
N CYS A 110 -4.24 2.67 10.64
CA CYS A 110 -5.11 2.32 9.51
C CYS A 110 -4.85 0.90 9.00
N ALA A 111 -3.57 0.55 8.77
CA ALA A 111 -3.19 -0.79 8.29
C ALA A 111 -3.61 -1.90 9.26
N VAL A 112 -3.43 -1.70 10.58
CA VAL A 112 -3.87 -2.65 11.60
C VAL A 112 -5.40 -2.80 11.61
N TYR A 113 -6.14 -1.69 11.47
CA TYR A 113 -7.59 -1.72 11.39
C TYR A 113 -8.08 -2.46 10.13
N GLU A 114 -7.48 -2.19 8.98
CA GLU A 114 -7.78 -2.86 7.71
C GLU A 114 -7.47 -4.36 7.80
N LEU A 115 -6.34 -4.76 8.38
CA LEU A 115 -6.01 -6.15 8.62
C LEU A 115 -7.03 -6.86 9.52
N ARG A 116 -7.55 -6.18 10.56
CA ARG A 116 -8.61 -6.75 11.41
C ARG A 116 -9.91 -6.96 10.64
N LEU A 117 -10.28 -6.03 9.76
CA LEU A 117 -11.45 -6.18 8.90
C LEU A 117 -11.27 -7.34 7.93
N VAL A 118 -10.15 -7.38 7.21
CA VAL A 118 -9.84 -8.42 6.22
C VAL A 118 -9.72 -9.81 6.87
N ALA A 119 -9.26 -9.89 8.11
CA ALA A 119 -9.18 -11.14 8.87
C ALA A 119 -10.56 -11.81 9.08
N THR A 120 -11.65 -11.04 9.10
CA THR A 120 -13.03 -11.59 9.19
C THR A 120 -13.42 -12.35 7.93
N ARG A 121 -12.76 -12.10 6.79
CA ARG A 121 -13.06 -12.66 5.46
C ARG A 121 -14.51 -12.45 5.00
N GLN A 122 -15.22 -11.49 5.61
CA GLN A 122 -16.56 -11.12 5.18
C GLN A 122 -16.46 -10.12 4.04
N ARG A 123 -17.30 -10.31 3.00
CA ARG A 123 -17.33 -9.45 1.80
C ARG A 123 -17.43 -7.96 2.15
N GLU A 124 -18.36 -7.61 3.03
CA GLU A 124 -18.59 -6.23 3.47
C GLU A 124 -17.38 -5.63 4.22
N ALA A 125 -16.74 -6.42 5.09
CA ALA A 125 -15.57 -5.99 5.83
C ALA A 125 -14.35 -5.78 4.92
N CYS A 126 -14.13 -6.67 3.96
CA CYS A 126 -13.06 -6.53 2.95
C CYS A 126 -13.29 -5.29 2.06
N PHE A 127 -14.53 -5.05 1.62
CA PHE A 127 -14.86 -3.85 0.85
C PHE A 127 -14.67 -2.57 1.68
N LYS A 128 -15.06 -2.60 2.95
CA LYS A 128 -14.81 -1.48 3.88
C LYS A 128 -13.30 -1.22 4.07
N ALA A 129 -12.49 -2.28 4.16
CA ALA A 129 -11.03 -2.13 4.25
C ALA A 129 -10.45 -1.51 2.98
N PHE A 130 -10.91 -1.95 1.80
CA PHE A 130 -10.51 -1.35 0.52
C PHE A 130 -10.83 0.15 0.42
N LEU A 131 -12.04 0.56 0.80
CA LEU A 131 -12.42 1.98 0.80
C LEU A 131 -11.64 2.79 1.85
N HIS A 132 -11.43 2.21 3.03
CA HIS A 132 -10.72 2.86 4.12
C HIS A 132 -9.24 3.11 3.79
N ASN A 133 -8.64 2.29 2.93
CA ASN A 133 -7.23 2.39 2.55
C ASN A 133 -6.83 3.75 1.93
N ASN A 134 -7.79 4.55 1.45
CA ASN A 134 -7.51 5.94 1.07
C ASN A 134 -7.00 6.79 2.25
N TRP A 135 -7.47 6.52 3.47
CA TRP A 135 -7.01 7.20 4.69
C TRP A 135 -5.58 6.83 5.06
N LEU A 136 -5.16 5.59 4.80
CA LEU A 136 -3.76 5.17 4.96
C LEU A 136 -2.86 6.01 4.05
N GLY A 137 -3.23 6.15 2.77
CA GLY A 137 -2.52 7.00 1.81
C GLY A 137 -2.49 8.48 2.23
N ALA A 138 -3.63 9.01 2.67
CA ALA A 138 -3.73 10.39 3.16
C ALA A 138 -2.83 10.64 4.38
N ALA A 139 -2.77 9.68 5.32
CA ALA A 139 -1.92 9.78 6.50
C ALA A 139 -0.43 9.79 6.14
N LEU A 140 0.02 8.92 5.22
CA LEU A 140 1.39 8.92 4.74
C LEU A 140 1.73 10.23 4.01
N PHE A 141 0.84 10.70 3.13
CA PHE A 141 1.02 11.96 2.41
C PHE A 141 1.16 13.15 3.37
N LEU A 142 0.25 13.27 4.35
CA LEU A 142 0.32 14.33 5.37
C LEU A 142 1.59 14.23 6.21
N GLY A 143 2.01 13.01 6.57
CA GLY A 143 3.28 12.78 7.25
C GLY A 143 4.47 13.32 6.45
N ILE A 144 4.55 13.02 5.15
CA ILE A 144 5.61 13.53 4.28
C ILE A 144 5.55 15.06 4.18
N VAL A 145 4.36 15.65 3.98
CA VAL A 145 4.19 17.11 3.89
C VAL A 145 4.64 17.79 5.19
N LEU A 146 4.23 17.29 6.35
CA LEU A 146 4.65 17.82 7.65
C LEU A 146 6.16 17.64 7.87
N GLY A 147 6.70 16.48 7.50
CA GLY A 147 8.12 16.18 7.60
C GLY A 147 9.00 17.09 6.73
N LEU A 148 8.51 17.50 5.56
CA LEU A 148 9.18 18.44 4.66
C LEU A 148 8.99 19.90 5.08
N ALA A 149 7.80 20.28 5.55
CA ALA A 149 7.47 21.66 5.91
C ALA A 149 8.08 22.10 7.24
N LEU A 150 8.18 21.17 8.21
CA LEU A 150 8.69 21.43 9.56
C LEU A 150 10.12 20.91 9.72
N ARG A 151 10.98 21.18 8.72
CA ARG A 151 12.42 20.90 8.84
C ARG A 151 13.03 21.89 9.86
N PRO A 152 13.70 21.40 10.92
CA PRO A 152 14.46 22.27 11.82
C PRO A 152 15.66 22.93 11.12
#